data_AF-M7BY10-F1
#
_entry.id   AF-M7BY10-F1
#
_cell.length_a   1.000
_cell.length_b   1.000
_cell.length_c   1.000
_cell.angle_alpha   90.00
_cell.angle_beta   90.00
_cell.angle_gamma   90.00
#
_symmetry.space_group_name_H-M   'P 1'
#
loop_
_entity.id
_entity.type
_entity.pdbx_description
1 polymer ?
#
loop_
_entity_poly.entity_id
_entity_poly.type
_entity_poly.pdbx_seq_one_letter_code
_entity_poly.pdbx_strand_id
1 'polypeptide(L)'
;MAAGEPGENEEEPPILEGAPPTHLPSLSTDDAIMPLPHNIGDDFRLFQDLFKKVASSLYISLVEVQVTQHKLVDILHTSASSKITLPMNDDALMDPVRTIWQTPATAPPTCKRSDKKYYVPAKGTDFLFSHPAPNSLVVDAVQERGRQQPKTTPHNKEWKRLDLFDRKAYSLATLLLRIANYQALLAKYDYINYTKISELTDFISEDKREQFTALVSEGQLISKTALQAALDSADTAARSVAMAVMMRRASWLHLSSFPKEVQSTDEDLPFEGPKLFAKKTDDSLHLLKDSRVTLRSLGISTPKPKKK
;
A
#
# COMPACT_ATOMS: atom_id res chain seq x y z
N MET A 1 -30.19 15.66 53.37
CA MET A 1 -30.17 16.79 54.32
C MET A 1 -28.82 16.78 55.01
N ALA A 2 -28.03 17.86 54.84
CA ALA A 2 -26.73 18.16 55.49
C ALA A 2 -25.62 17.10 55.26
N ALA A 3 -24.32 17.38 55.17
CA ALA A 3 -23.47 18.57 55.18
C ALA A 3 -22.22 18.14 54.35
N GLY A 4 -21.53 19.03 53.64
CA GLY A 4 -20.43 19.82 54.20
C GLY A 4 -19.14 19.44 53.46
N GLU A 5 -18.66 20.34 52.60
CA GLU A 5 -17.31 20.28 52.00
C GLU A 5 -16.29 20.95 52.92
N PRO A 6 -15.02 20.49 52.90
CA PRO A 6 -13.90 21.31 53.29
C PRO A 6 -12.76 21.35 52.26
N GLY A 7 -12.17 22.55 52.13
CA GLY A 7 -10.72 22.79 51.98
C GLY A 7 -10.07 22.51 50.61
N GLU A 8 -9.00 23.17 50.17
CA GLU A 8 -8.02 24.06 50.79
C GLU A 8 -7.39 24.97 49.69
N ASN A 9 -6.77 26.07 50.11
CA ASN A 9 -5.96 26.98 49.28
C ASN A 9 -4.59 26.37 48.94
N GLU A 10 -4.02 26.71 47.79
CA GLU A 10 -2.56 26.79 47.54
C GLU A 10 -2.35 27.57 46.22
N GLU A 11 -2.00 28.86 46.28
CA GLU A 11 -0.64 29.43 46.11
C GLU A 11 -0.04 29.31 44.70
N GLU A 12 -0.04 30.43 43.98
CA GLU A 12 0.56 30.66 42.67
C GLU A 12 2.02 31.13 42.84
N PRO A 13 3.01 30.60 42.08
CA PRO A 13 4.38 31.10 42.12
C PRO A 13 4.67 32.13 40.99
N PRO A 14 5.68 33.01 41.18
CA PRO A 14 5.85 34.22 40.39
C PRO A 14 6.68 34.01 39.11
N ILE A 15 6.42 34.90 38.15
CA ILE A 15 7.15 35.09 36.88
C ILE A 15 8.52 35.71 37.15
N LEU A 16 9.58 35.11 36.60
CA LEU A 16 10.93 35.69 36.51
C LEU A 16 11.37 35.77 35.05
N GLU A 17 11.71 36.97 34.61
CA GLU A 17 12.17 37.34 33.28
C GLU A 17 13.69 37.61 33.32
N GLY A 18 14.48 37.07 32.37
CA GLY A 18 15.90 37.45 32.20
C GLY A 18 16.83 36.53 31.37
N ALA A 19 16.79 36.65 30.03
CA ALA A 19 17.85 36.52 28.98
C ALA A 19 18.76 35.25 28.84
N PRO A 20 19.45 34.98 27.70
CA PRO A 20 19.41 35.47 26.29
C PRO A 20 19.16 34.32 25.25
N PRO A 21 19.15 34.53 23.91
CA PRO A 21 18.68 33.52 22.97
C PRO A 21 19.77 32.48 22.65
N THR A 22 19.55 31.23 23.06
CA THR A 22 20.37 30.11 22.62
C THR A 22 19.90 29.65 21.23
N HIS A 23 20.80 29.78 20.27
CA HIS A 23 20.68 29.34 18.89
C HIS A 23 20.07 27.94 18.77
N LEU A 24 18.95 27.84 18.06
CA LEU A 24 18.42 26.59 17.55
C LEU A 24 19.43 26.01 16.54
N PRO A 25 19.86 24.74 16.68
CA PRO A 25 20.52 24.06 15.58
C PRO A 25 19.49 23.82 14.48
N SER A 26 19.76 24.40 13.32
CA SER A 26 19.14 24.10 12.04
C SER A 26 19.02 22.60 11.83
N LEU A 27 17.79 22.11 11.68
CA LEU A 27 17.51 20.74 11.26
C LEU A 27 17.94 20.61 9.78
N SER A 28 19.18 20.22 9.56
CA SER A 28 19.68 19.86 8.23
C SER A 28 19.19 18.46 7.89
N THR A 29 18.35 18.39 6.86
CA THR A 29 17.95 17.17 6.17
C THR A 29 19.15 16.62 5.42
N ASP A 30 19.70 15.47 5.83
CA ASP A 30 20.10 14.37 4.94
C ASP A 30 20.61 13.20 5.78
N ASP A 31 19.71 12.31 6.16
CA ASP A 31 20.07 10.94 6.52
C ASP A 31 18.87 10.09 6.12
N ALA A 32 18.78 9.84 4.81
CA ALA A 32 18.08 8.67 4.32
C ALA A 32 18.82 7.44 4.88
N ILE A 33 18.49 7.07 6.12
CA ILE A 33 18.89 5.81 6.73
C ILE A 33 18.21 4.72 5.88
N MET A 34 18.92 4.27 4.86
CA MET A 34 18.63 2.99 4.23
C MET A 34 18.61 1.95 5.36
N PRO A 35 17.53 1.16 5.53
CA PRO A 35 17.60 0.03 6.42
C PRO A 35 18.75 -0.86 5.91
N LEU A 36 19.71 -1.14 6.80
CA LEU A 36 20.81 -2.06 6.56
C LEU A 36 20.25 -3.32 5.89
N PRO A 37 20.91 -3.88 4.86
CA PRO A 37 20.45 -5.11 4.25
C PRO A 37 20.37 -6.15 5.36
N HIS A 38 19.13 -6.56 5.69
CA HIS A 38 18.89 -7.74 6.50
C HIS A 38 19.67 -8.89 5.86
N ASN A 39 20.14 -9.86 6.64
CA ASN A 39 20.78 -11.03 6.08
C ASN A 39 19.72 -11.86 5.31
N ILE A 40 19.42 -11.46 4.07
CA ILE A 40 18.37 -12.01 3.20
C ILE A 40 18.55 -13.53 3.03
N GLY A 41 19.79 -14.02 3.10
CA GLY A 41 20.11 -15.44 2.99
C GLY A 41 19.58 -16.28 4.15
N ASP A 42 19.67 -15.76 5.38
CA ASP A 42 19.20 -16.48 6.57
C ASP A 42 17.66 -16.48 6.65
N ASP A 43 17.02 -15.34 6.35
CA ASP A 43 15.56 -15.21 6.39
C ASP A 43 14.86 -16.12 5.38
N PHE A 44 15.41 -16.25 4.17
CA PHE A 44 14.86 -17.14 3.14
C PHE A 44 14.94 -18.61 3.53
N ARG A 45 16.05 -19.02 4.15
CA ARG A 45 16.21 -20.40 4.64
C ARG A 45 15.24 -20.70 5.78
N LEU A 46 15.13 -19.80 6.75
CA LEU A 46 14.18 -19.93 7.87
C LEU A 46 12.74 -20.05 7.36
N PHE A 47 12.37 -19.26 6.36
CA PHE A 47 11.06 -19.33 5.71
C PHE A 47 10.82 -20.69 5.07
N GLN A 48 11.76 -21.19 4.27
CA GLN A 48 11.63 -22.51 3.64
C GLN A 48 11.53 -23.64 4.67
N ASP A 49 12.38 -23.63 5.68
CA ASP A 49 12.41 -24.67 6.71
C ASP A 49 11.13 -24.66 7.55
N LEU A 50 10.56 -23.48 7.82
CA LEU A 50 9.24 -23.36 8.46
C LEU A 50 8.15 -23.99 7.58
N PHE A 51 8.05 -23.62 6.30
CA PHE A 51 7.00 -24.13 5.43
C PHE A 51 7.14 -25.62 5.10
N LYS A 52 8.36 -26.17 5.13
CA LYS A 52 8.56 -27.63 5.11
C LYS A 52 7.90 -28.29 6.30
N LYS A 53 8.14 -27.78 7.51
CA LYS A 53 7.51 -28.28 8.74
C LYS A 53 5.99 -28.14 8.71
N VAL A 54 5.47 -26.97 8.33
CA VAL A 54 4.02 -26.73 8.19
C VAL A 54 3.39 -27.73 7.22
N ALA A 55 3.99 -27.94 6.04
CA ALA A 55 3.47 -28.89 5.07
C ALA A 55 3.49 -30.33 5.60
N SER A 56 4.58 -30.75 6.27
CA SER A 56 4.64 -32.06 6.92
C SER A 56 3.57 -32.23 8.00
N SER A 57 3.34 -31.22 8.85
CA SER A 57 2.32 -31.24 9.90
C SER A 57 0.89 -31.26 9.34
N LEU A 58 0.66 -30.68 8.17
CA LEU A 58 -0.64 -30.65 7.50
C LEU A 58 -0.81 -31.77 6.46
N TYR A 59 0.14 -32.70 6.37
CA TYR A 59 0.14 -33.79 5.39
C TYR A 59 0.04 -33.31 3.93
N ILE A 60 0.65 -32.15 3.63
CA ILE A 60 0.69 -31.55 2.29
C ILE A 60 1.93 -32.04 1.55
N SER A 61 1.75 -32.64 0.38
CA SER A 61 2.84 -33.03 -0.51
C SER A 61 3.54 -31.80 -1.10
N LEU A 62 4.84 -31.66 -0.81
CA LEU A 62 5.67 -30.61 -1.39
C LEU A 62 6.22 -31.06 -2.75
N VAL A 63 6.34 -30.11 -3.68
CA VAL A 63 7.07 -30.32 -4.93
C VAL A 63 8.33 -29.47 -4.88
N GLU A 64 9.50 -30.13 -4.92
CA GLU A 64 10.80 -29.46 -4.95
C GLU A 64 11.16 -29.11 -6.40
N VAL A 65 11.35 -27.82 -6.67
CA VAL A 65 11.75 -27.33 -7.98
C VAL A 65 13.23 -27.00 -7.93
N GLN A 66 14.02 -27.77 -8.69
CA GLN A 66 15.42 -27.47 -8.99
C GLN A 66 15.46 -26.25 -9.91
N VAL A 67 15.99 -25.13 -9.41
CA VAL A 67 16.24 -23.95 -10.24
C VAL A 67 17.55 -24.22 -10.99
N THR A 68 17.46 -24.45 -12.30
CA THR A 68 18.63 -24.56 -13.17
C THR A 68 19.44 -23.27 -13.11
N GLN A 69 20.60 -23.31 -12.45
CA GLN A 69 21.53 -22.18 -12.41
C GLN A 69 22.30 -22.09 -13.73
N HIS A 70 22.45 -20.86 -14.22
CA HIS A 70 23.30 -20.60 -15.38
C HIS A 70 24.77 -20.77 -14.98
N LYS A 71 25.59 -21.39 -15.84
CA LYS A 71 27.04 -21.64 -15.62
C LYS A 71 27.91 -20.38 -15.40
N LEU A 72 27.32 -19.19 -15.44
CA LEU A 72 28.01 -17.92 -15.18
C LEU A 72 27.73 -17.39 -13.76
N VAL A 73 26.69 -17.87 -13.09
CA VAL A 73 26.26 -17.41 -11.75
C VAL A 73 26.39 -18.51 -10.68
N ASP A 74 26.86 -19.70 -11.07
CA ASP A 74 27.16 -20.82 -10.18
C ASP A 74 28.29 -20.50 -9.17
N ILE A 75 29.23 -19.63 -9.53
CA ILE A 75 30.29 -19.14 -8.62
C ILE A 75 29.73 -18.22 -7.52
N LEU A 76 28.63 -17.50 -7.80
CA LEU A 76 28.01 -16.57 -6.86
C LEU A 76 27.06 -17.26 -5.87
N HIS A 77 26.63 -18.49 -6.16
CA HIS A 77 25.69 -19.25 -5.34
C HIS A 77 26.25 -20.64 -5.00
N THR A 78 26.84 -20.78 -3.82
CA THR A 78 27.49 -22.01 -3.34
C THR A 78 26.54 -23.15 -2.98
N SER A 79 25.24 -23.03 -3.23
CA SER A 79 24.27 -24.11 -3.01
C SER A 79 23.20 -24.04 -4.09
N ALA A 80 22.91 -25.20 -4.69
CA ALA A 80 21.73 -25.36 -5.53
C ALA A 80 20.51 -24.94 -4.71
N SER A 81 19.99 -23.74 -4.99
CA SER A 81 18.84 -23.21 -4.25
C SER A 81 17.61 -23.98 -4.71
N SER A 82 17.31 -25.09 -4.04
CA SER A 82 16.02 -25.73 -4.23
C SER A 82 14.92 -24.84 -3.66
N LYS A 83 13.82 -24.72 -4.39
CA LYS A 83 12.64 -23.96 -3.96
C LYS A 83 11.52 -24.95 -3.72
N ILE A 84 11.00 -24.96 -2.50
CA ILE A 84 9.76 -25.69 -2.20
C ILE A 84 8.59 -24.96 -2.86
N THR A 85 7.68 -25.72 -3.45
CA THR A 85 6.40 -25.20 -3.93
C THR A 85 5.27 -25.86 -3.15
N LEU A 86 4.35 -25.02 -2.67
CA LEU A 86 3.15 -25.45 -1.96
C LEU A 86 2.01 -25.55 -2.97
N PRO A 87 1.30 -26.69 -3.06
CA PRO A 87 0.13 -26.79 -3.91
C PRO A 87 -0.95 -25.82 -3.42
N MET A 88 -1.67 -25.19 -4.35
CA MET A 88 -2.86 -24.43 -4.02
C MET A 88 -3.96 -25.40 -3.56
N ASN A 89 -4.64 -25.09 -2.46
CA ASN A 89 -5.73 -25.94 -1.98
C ASN A 89 -6.94 -25.82 -2.91
N ASP A 90 -7.18 -26.85 -3.72
CA ASP A 90 -8.20 -26.85 -4.77
C ASP A 90 -9.62 -26.69 -4.21
N ASP A 91 -9.96 -27.42 -3.15
CA ASP A 91 -11.32 -27.47 -2.63
C ASP A 91 -11.64 -26.24 -1.78
N ALA A 92 -10.72 -25.83 -0.89
CA ALA A 92 -10.99 -24.74 0.05
C ALA A 92 -10.75 -23.34 -0.54
N LEU A 93 -9.80 -23.20 -1.46
CA LEU A 93 -9.40 -21.89 -2.01
C LEU A 93 -9.81 -21.71 -3.47
N MET A 94 -9.66 -22.73 -4.32
CA MET A 94 -9.91 -22.56 -5.76
C MET A 94 -11.39 -22.64 -6.13
N ASP A 95 -12.23 -23.40 -5.41
CA ASP A 95 -13.67 -23.45 -5.69
C ASP A 95 -14.40 -22.10 -5.61
N PRO A 96 -14.21 -21.29 -4.54
CA PRO A 96 -14.77 -19.93 -4.49
C PRO A 96 -14.24 -19.05 -5.62
N VAL A 97 -12.96 -19.19 -5.97
CA VAL A 97 -12.32 -18.42 -7.06
C VAL A 97 -12.93 -18.79 -8.41
N ARG A 98 -13.06 -20.09 -8.71
CA ARG A 98 -13.71 -20.60 -9.93
C ARG A 98 -15.14 -20.11 -10.06
N THR A 99 -15.89 -20.04 -8.96
CA THR A 99 -17.26 -19.52 -8.94
C THR A 99 -17.32 -18.06 -9.39
N ILE A 100 -16.40 -17.22 -8.92
CA ILE A 100 -16.32 -15.82 -9.36
C ILE A 100 -15.97 -15.74 -10.86
N TRP A 101 -15.07 -16.60 -11.33
CA TRP A 101 -14.63 -16.62 -12.73
C TRP A 101 -15.67 -17.13 -13.72
N GLN A 102 -16.77 -17.74 -13.27
CA GLN A 102 -17.91 -18.07 -14.16
C GLN A 102 -18.63 -16.82 -14.67
N THR A 103 -18.59 -15.71 -13.92
CA THR A 103 -19.29 -14.46 -14.28
C THR A 103 -18.40 -13.23 -14.12
N PRO A 104 -17.26 -13.17 -14.82
CA PRO A 104 -16.22 -12.17 -14.55
C PRO A 104 -16.68 -10.74 -14.89
N ALA A 105 -17.60 -10.58 -15.84
CA ALA A 105 -18.12 -9.27 -16.25
C ALA A 105 -19.03 -8.63 -15.20
N THR A 106 -19.79 -9.44 -14.45
CA THR A 106 -20.78 -8.98 -13.45
C THR A 106 -20.27 -9.11 -12.01
N ALA A 107 -19.14 -9.77 -11.79
CA ALA A 107 -18.51 -9.86 -10.48
C ALA A 107 -18.24 -8.47 -9.89
N PRO A 108 -18.67 -8.21 -8.65
CA PRO A 108 -18.36 -6.96 -7.98
C PRO A 108 -16.85 -6.90 -7.66
N PRO A 109 -16.24 -5.70 -7.65
CA PRO A 109 -14.81 -5.55 -7.34
C PRO A 109 -14.45 -5.99 -5.92
N THR A 110 -15.42 -5.90 -4.99
CA THR A 110 -15.27 -6.28 -3.59
C THR A 110 -16.50 -7.05 -3.11
N CYS A 111 -16.32 -7.88 -2.10
CA CYS A 111 -17.44 -8.54 -1.42
C CYS A 111 -17.94 -7.66 -0.27
N LYS A 112 -19.26 -7.38 -0.25
CA LYS A 112 -19.93 -6.57 0.80
C LYS A 112 -19.66 -7.08 2.21
N ARG A 113 -19.52 -8.40 2.39
CA ARG A 113 -19.20 -9.02 3.69
C ARG A 113 -17.81 -8.59 4.16
N SER A 114 -16.81 -8.66 3.28
CA SER A 114 -15.44 -8.26 3.59
C SER A 114 -15.35 -6.76 3.84
N ASP A 115 -16.04 -5.94 3.05
CA ASP A 115 -16.07 -4.49 3.24
C ASP A 115 -16.58 -4.07 4.62
N LYS A 116 -17.61 -4.77 5.13
CA LYS A 116 -18.14 -4.53 6.48
C LYS A 116 -17.26 -5.11 7.59
N LYS A 117 -16.61 -6.24 7.34
CA LYS A 117 -15.76 -6.94 8.33
C LYS A 117 -14.47 -6.17 8.60
N TYR A 118 -13.82 -5.69 7.54
CA TYR A 118 -12.53 -5.00 7.63
C TYR A 118 -12.75 -3.49 7.60
N TYR A 119 -13.31 -2.97 8.70
CA TYR A 119 -13.60 -1.56 8.86
C TYR A 119 -12.46 -0.86 9.62
N VAL A 120 -12.11 0.35 9.22
CA VAL A 120 -11.08 1.18 9.88
C VAL A 120 -11.64 2.58 10.10
N PRO A 121 -11.22 3.29 11.16
CA PRO A 121 -11.73 4.63 11.45
C PRO A 121 -11.51 5.59 10.28
N ALA A 122 -12.59 6.25 9.87
CA ALA A 122 -12.63 7.13 8.71
C ALA A 122 -11.63 8.32 8.78
N LYS A 123 -11.44 8.89 9.98
CA LYS A 123 -10.60 10.08 10.19
C LYS A 123 -9.17 9.87 9.69
N GLY A 124 -8.82 10.52 8.58
CA GLY A 124 -7.50 10.43 7.95
C GLY A 124 -7.30 9.23 7.02
N THR A 125 -8.31 8.34 6.89
CA THR A 125 -8.25 7.16 6.02
C THR A 125 -9.49 6.99 5.11
N ASP A 126 -10.29 8.06 4.95
CA ASP A 126 -11.50 8.10 4.12
C ASP A 126 -11.26 7.60 2.67
N PHE A 127 -10.04 7.80 2.16
CA PHE A 127 -9.61 7.35 0.84
C PHE A 127 -9.63 5.82 0.69
N LEU A 128 -9.64 5.05 1.78
CA LEU A 128 -9.73 3.58 1.73
C LEU A 128 -11.14 3.09 1.37
N PHE A 129 -12.17 3.92 1.59
CA PHE A 129 -13.57 3.54 1.40
C PHE A 129 -14.23 4.21 0.19
N SER A 130 -13.62 5.28 -0.33
CA SER A 130 -14.18 6.08 -1.40
C SER A 130 -13.20 6.22 -2.54
N HIS A 131 -13.72 6.29 -3.77
CA HIS A 131 -12.89 6.61 -4.92
C HIS A 131 -12.48 8.09 -4.85
N PRO A 132 -11.18 8.40 -5.01
CA PRO A 132 -10.74 9.79 -5.09
C PRO A 132 -11.51 10.51 -6.18
N ALA A 133 -12.19 11.59 -5.80
CA ALA A 133 -12.95 12.39 -6.74
C ALA A 133 -11.98 13.17 -7.64
N PRO A 134 -12.25 13.27 -8.95
CA PRO A 134 -11.51 14.18 -9.81
C PRO A 134 -11.70 15.63 -9.31
N ASN A 135 -10.65 16.42 -9.41
CA ASN A 135 -10.55 17.81 -8.96
C ASN A 135 -9.58 18.56 -9.88
N SER A 136 -9.21 19.79 -9.52
CA SER A 136 -8.32 20.66 -10.31
C SER A 136 -8.97 21.16 -11.62
N LEU A 137 -8.32 22.13 -12.28
CA LEU A 137 -8.67 22.68 -13.61
C LEU A 137 -8.83 21.61 -14.69
N VAL A 138 -8.31 20.40 -14.47
CA VAL A 138 -8.54 19.23 -15.34
C VAL A 138 -10.04 18.95 -15.51
N VAL A 139 -10.83 19.07 -14.43
CA VAL A 139 -12.29 18.82 -14.48
C VAL A 139 -12.98 19.86 -15.35
N ASP A 140 -12.61 21.13 -15.20
CA ASP A 140 -13.17 22.23 -15.97
C ASP A 140 -12.86 22.08 -17.46
N ALA A 141 -11.60 21.75 -17.80
CA ALA A 141 -11.16 21.51 -19.17
C ALA A 141 -11.93 20.35 -19.83
N VAL A 142 -12.16 19.25 -19.11
CA VAL A 142 -12.99 18.13 -19.60
C VAL A 142 -14.44 18.59 -19.84
N GLN A 143 -15.00 19.40 -18.94
CA GLN A 143 -16.38 19.88 -19.06
C GLN A 143 -16.55 20.85 -20.25
N GLU A 144 -15.64 21.80 -20.42
CA GLU A 144 -15.65 22.74 -21.55
C GLU A 144 -15.55 22.01 -22.89
N ARG A 145 -14.64 21.04 -23.00
CA ARG A 145 -14.49 20.23 -24.20
C ARG A 145 -15.76 19.43 -24.52
N GLY A 146 -16.42 18.91 -23.49
CA GLY A 146 -17.69 18.20 -23.63
C GLY A 146 -18.83 19.08 -24.16
N ARG A 147 -18.76 20.40 -23.96
CA ARG A 147 -19.73 21.37 -24.50
C ARG A 147 -19.43 21.76 -25.94
N GLN A 148 -18.15 21.81 -26.32
CA GLN A 148 -17.70 22.27 -27.65
C GLN A 148 -17.71 21.16 -28.72
N GLN A 149 -17.65 19.89 -28.33
CA GLN A 149 -17.62 18.75 -29.26
C GLN A 149 -19.01 18.11 -29.42
N PRO A 150 -19.42 17.71 -30.64
CA PRO A 150 -20.61 16.88 -30.83
C PRO A 150 -20.50 15.60 -29.99
N LYS A 151 -21.63 15.17 -29.41
CA LYS A 151 -21.69 14.03 -28.49
C LYS A 151 -20.98 12.79 -29.06
N THR A 152 -19.88 12.43 -28.39
CA THR A 152 -19.22 11.11 -28.35
C THR A 152 -18.49 10.65 -29.61
N THR A 153 -17.22 11.07 -29.75
CA THR A 153 -16.23 10.30 -30.50
C THR A 153 -15.96 8.93 -29.84
N PRO A 154 -15.80 7.85 -30.63
CA PRO A 154 -15.21 6.55 -30.30
C PRO A 154 -14.46 6.46 -28.97
N HIS A 155 -13.32 7.12 -29.08
CA HIS A 155 -12.21 7.21 -28.16
C HIS A 155 -12.60 7.73 -26.78
N ASN A 156 -13.51 8.71 -26.66
CA ASN A 156 -13.90 9.24 -25.36
C ASN A 156 -14.69 8.21 -24.51
N LYS A 157 -15.33 7.22 -25.15
CA LYS A 157 -16.02 6.13 -24.42
C LYS A 157 -15.03 5.16 -23.78
N GLU A 158 -13.89 4.92 -24.43
CA GLU A 158 -12.87 3.99 -23.96
C GLU A 158 -12.18 4.51 -22.69
N TRP A 159 -11.81 5.79 -22.64
CA TRP A 159 -11.20 6.39 -21.44
C TRP A 159 -12.16 6.43 -20.25
N LYS A 160 -13.45 6.66 -20.49
CA LYS A 160 -14.48 6.53 -19.43
C LYS A 160 -14.61 5.10 -18.93
N ARG A 161 -14.52 4.10 -19.81
CA ARG A 161 -14.51 2.68 -19.42
C ARG A 161 -13.25 2.34 -18.63
N LEU A 162 -12.11 2.94 -18.97
CA LEU A 162 -10.86 2.79 -18.24
C LEU A 162 -10.95 3.38 -16.83
N ASP A 163 -11.45 4.62 -16.66
CA ASP A 163 -11.66 5.20 -15.31
C ASP A 163 -12.59 4.32 -14.45
N LEU A 164 -13.62 3.71 -15.03
CA LEU A 164 -14.49 2.77 -14.32
C LEU A 164 -13.74 1.49 -13.89
N PHE A 165 -12.91 0.94 -14.77
CA PHE A 165 -12.07 -0.22 -14.46
C PHE A 165 -11.09 0.11 -13.34
N ASP A 166 -10.44 1.26 -13.40
CA ASP A 166 -9.45 1.66 -12.40
C ASP A 166 -10.10 1.96 -11.04
N ARG A 167 -11.33 2.48 -11.00
CA ARG A 167 -12.11 2.58 -9.76
C ARG A 167 -12.35 1.21 -9.12
N LYS A 168 -12.63 0.18 -9.94
CA LYS A 168 -12.77 -1.20 -9.45
C LYS A 168 -11.44 -1.72 -8.90
N ALA A 169 -10.34 -1.51 -9.63
CA ALA A 169 -9.00 -1.90 -9.19
C ALA A 169 -8.60 -1.19 -7.88
N TYR A 170 -8.91 0.11 -7.76
CA TYR A 170 -8.71 0.89 -6.56
C TYR A 170 -9.48 0.30 -5.37
N SER A 171 -10.77 0.00 -5.52
CA SER A 171 -11.59 -0.61 -4.45
C SER A 171 -11.05 -1.97 -3.99
N LEU A 172 -10.59 -2.80 -4.93
CA LEU A 172 -9.98 -4.08 -4.60
C LEU A 172 -8.69 -3.87 -3.79
N ALA A 173 -7.82 -2.98 -4.26
CA ALA A 173 -6.54 -2.69 -3.61
C ALA A 173 -6.72 -2.09 -2.20
N THR A 174 -7.64 -1.15 -2.01
CA THR A 174 -7.90 -0.58 -0.68
C THR A 174 -8.57 -1.58 0.27
N LEU A 175 -9.37 -2.53 -0.23
CA LEU A 175 -9.86 -3.65 0.58
C LEU A 175 -8.71 -4.59 0.99
N LEU A 176 -7.80 -4.93 0.08
CA LEU A 176 -6.63 -5.74 0.40
C LEU A 176 -5.74 -5.07 1.46
N LEU A 177 -5.53 -3.76 1.37
CA LEU A 177 -4.78 -3.00 2.37
C LEU A 177 -5.46 -3.07 3.76
N ARG A 178 -6.80 -2.97 3.82
CA ARG A 178 -7.55 -3.15 5.07
C ARG A 178 -7.44 -4.57 5.61
N ILE A 179 -7.51 -5.60 4.75
CA ILE A 179 -7.32 -7.01 5.16
C ILE A 179 -5.91 -7.21 5.74
N ALA A 180 -4.89 -6.69 5.07
CA ALA A 180 -3.50 -6.77 5.52
C ALA A 180 -3.30 -6.13 6.90
N ASN A 181 -3.92 -4.97 7.16
CA ASN A 181 -3.89 -4.34 8.48
C ASN A 181 -4.44 -5.27 9.59
N TYR A 182 -5.58 -5.93 9.34
CA TYR A 182 -6.15 -6.88 10.29
C TYR A 182 -5.26 -8.13 10.48
N GLN A 183 -4.67 -8.64 9.40
CA GLN A 183 -3.73 -9.77 9.47
C GLN A 183 -2.49 -9.41 10.31
N ALA A 184 -1.95 -8.20 10.14
CA ALA A 184 -0.81 -7.72 10.93
C ALA A 184 -1.15 -7.62 12.43
N LEU A 185 -2.34 -7.10 12.76
CA LEU A 185 -2.80 -7.03 14.15
C LEU A 185 -2.99 -8.42 14.78
N LEU A 186 -3.57 -9.36 14.03
CA LEU A 186 -3.74 -10.74 14.49
C LEU A 186 -2.39 -11.43 14.72
N ALA A 187 -1.46 -11.30 13.77
CA ALA A 187 -0.12 -11.85 13.89
C ALA A 187 0.65 -11.27 15.09
N LYS A 188 0.54 -9.95 15.31
CA LYS A 188 1.16 -9.31 16.48
C LYS A 188 0.56 -9.79 17.79
N TYR A 189 -0.77 -9.94 17.85
CA TYR A 189 -1.45 -10.43 19.04
C TYR A 189 -1.09 -11.89 19.35
N ASP A 190 -1.01 -12.74 18.32
CA ASP A 190 -0.59 -14.13 18.44
C ASP A 190 0.84 -14.25 18.99
N TYR A 191 1.77 -13.43 18.49
CA TYR A 191 3.13 -13.35 19.04
C TYR A 191 3.15 -12.98 20.53
N ILE A 192 2.31 -12.02 20.93
CA ILE A 192 2.17 -11.62 22.34
C ILE A 192 1.62 -12.79 23.18
N ASN A 193 0.68 -13.57 22.66
CA ASN A 193 0.16 -14.75 23.36
C ASN A 193 1.25 -15.80 23.58
N TYR A 194 2.06 -16.12 22.57
CA TYR A 194 3.21 -17.02 22.76
C TYR A 194 4.25 -16.45 23.73
N THR A 195 4.44 -15.14 23.77
CA THR A 195 5.31 -14.50 24.76
C THR A 195 4.77 -14.72 26.18
N LYS A 196 3.47 -14.56 26.42
CA LYS A 196 2.85 -14.87 27.72
C LYS A 196 2.94 -16.35 28.07
N ILE A 197 2.75 -17.24 27.09
CA ILE A 197 2.91 -18.69 27.29
C ILE A 197 4.36 -19.03 27.67
N SER A 198 5.34 -18.31 27.12
CA SER A 198 6.76 -18.51 27.46
C SER A 198 7.07 -18.24 28.93
N GLU A 199 6.32 -17.37 29.60
CA GLU A 199 6.46 -17.11 31.04
C GLU A 199 6.05 -18.32 31.88
N LEU A 200 5.28 -19.26 31.32
CA LEU A 200 4.86 -20.48 32.00
C LEU A 200 5.94 -21.56 32.01
N THR A 201 7.09 -21.34 31.36
CA THR A 201 8.16 -22.34 31.18
C THR A 201 8.67 -22.90 32.51
N ASP A 202 8.72 -22.07 33.56
CA ASP A 202 9.22 -22.51 34.87
C ASP A 202 8.30 -23.47 35.61
N PHE A 203 7.01 -23.49 35.25
CA PHE A 203 6.02 -24.43 35.80
C PHE A 203 5.97 -25.76 35.04
N ILE A 204 6.71 -25.88 33.92
CA ILE A 204 6.81 -27.11 33.14
C ILE A 204 7.85 -28.03 33.77
N SER A 205 7.51 -29.32 33.83
CA SER A 205 8.43 -30.37 34.30
C SER A 205 9.71 -30.39 33.45
N GLU A 206 10.84 -30.69 34.10
CA GLU A 206 12.17 -30.60 33.47
C GLU A 206 12.27 -31.45 32.19
N ASP A 207 11.65 -32.63 32.18
CA ASP A 207 11.61 -33.56 31.04
C ASP A 207 10.86 -33.01 29.81
N LYS A 208 9.98 -32.01 29.98
CA LYS A 208 9.16 -31.42 28.90
C LYS A 208 9.55 -30.00 28.56
N ARG A 209 10.42 -29.38 29.35
CA ARG A 209 10.76 -27.96 29.25
C ARG A 209 11.34 -27.59 27.89
N GLU A 210 12.23 -28.42 27.35
CA GLU A 210 12.82 -28.19 26.03
C GLU A 210 11.78 -28.24 24.91
N GLN A 211 10.92 -29.27 24.90
CA GLN A 211 9.86 -29.42 23.91
C GLN A 211 8.85 -28.26 23.97
N PHE A 212 8.47 -27.84 25.18
CA PHE A 212 7.60 -26.68 25.38
C PHE A 212 8.24 -25.40 24.83
N THR A 213 9.52 -25.16 25.14
CA THR A 213 10.25 -23.99 24.68
C THR A 213 10.36 -23.96 23.15
N ALA A 214 10.62 -25.12 22.52
CA ALA A 214 10.66 -25.26 21.08
C ALA A 214 9.30 -24.93 20.44
N LEU A 215 8.19 -25.42 21.00
CA LEU A 215 6.84 -25.13 20.51
C LEU A 215 6.49 -23.64 20.60
N VAL A 216 6.81 -23.00 21.73
CA VAL A 216 6.61 -21.56 21.91
C VAL A 216 7.42 -20.76 20.89
N SER A 217 8.68 -21.14 20.69
CA SER A 217 9.57 -20.49 19.72
C SER A 217 9.07 -20.64 18.28
N GLU A 218 8.55 -21.82 17.93
CA GLU A 218 7.93 -22.08 16.63
C GLU A 218 6.65 -21.26 16.43
N GLY A 219 5.79 -21.17 17.45
CA GLY A 219 4.62 -20.30 17.43
C GLY A 219 4.98 -18.84 17.18
N GLN A 220 5.98 -18.32 17.89
CA GLN A 220 6.51 -16.97 17.67
C GLN A 220 7.06 -16.78 16.24
N LEU A 221 7.75 -17.78 15.69
CA LEU A 221 8.25 -17.74 14.33
C LEU A 221 7.11 -17.68 13.31
N ILE A 222 6.07 -18.50 13.47
CA ILE A 222 4.86 -18.47 12.64
C ILE A 222 4.20 -17.08 12.68
N SER A 223 4.03 -16.50 13.88
CA SER A 223 3.44 -15.16 14.02
C SER A 223 4.29 -14.09 13.30
N LYS A 224 5.63 -14.17 13.38
CA LYS A 224 6.52 -13.26 12.63
C LYS A 224 6.38 -13.44 11.12
N THR A 225 6.35 -14.67 10.62
CA THR A 225 6.17 -14.95 9.19
C THR A 225 4.80 -14.49 8.69
N ALA A 226 3.74 -14.67 9.49
CA ALA A 226 2.40 -14.16 9.16
C ALA A 226 2.34 -12.63 9.12
N LEU A 227 3.05 -11.95 10.03
CA LEU A 227 3.19 -10.50 10.01
C LEU A 227 3.93 -10.03 8.75
N GLN A 228 5.02 -10.71 8.36
CA GLN A 228 5.73 -10.39 7.12
C GLN A 228 4.82 -10.55 5.90
N ALA A 229 4.07 -11.65 5.80
CA ALA A 229 3.12 -11.86 4.69
C ALA A 229 2.03 -10.76 4.63
N ALA A 230 1.60 -10.24 5.79
CA ALA A 230 0.68 -9.12 5.85
C ALA A 230 1.34 -7.82 5.35
N LEU A 231 2.61 -7.56 5.69
CA LEU A 231 3.37 -6.40 5.18
C LEU A 231 3.58 -6.49 3.66
N ASP A 232 3.92 -7.67 3.14
CA ASP A 232 4.08 -7.90 1.70
C ASP A 232 2.76 -7.70 0.94
N SER A 233 1.64 -8.13 1.56
CA SER A 233 0.28 -7.89 1.04
C SER A 233 -0.07 -6.40 1.04
N ALA A 234 0.33 -5.66 2.08
CA ALA A 234 0.13 -4.22 2.17
C ALA A 234 0.96 -3.44 1.12
N ASP A 235 2.23 -3.80 0.91
CA ASP A 235 3.07 -3.22 -0.15
C ASP A 235 2.46 -3.47 -1.55
N THR A 236 2.06 -4.71 -1.81
CA THR A 236 1.40 -5.08 -3.07
C THR A 236 0.11 -4.28 -3.29
N ALA A 237 -0.71 -4.12 -2.24
CA ALA A 237 -1.92 -3.33 -2.28
C ALA A 237 -1.62 -1.84 -2.52
N ALA A 238 -0.59 -1.28 -1.87
CA ALA A 238 -0.18 0.11 -2.05
C ALA A 238 0.28 0.41 -3.49
N ARG A 239 1.09 -0.49 -4.07
CA ARG A 239 1.49 -0.41 -5.50
C ARG A 239 0.27 -0.48 -6.43
N SER A 240 -0.68 -1.35 -6.12
CA SER A 240 -1.93 -1.48 -6.89
C SER A 240 -2.79 -0.21 -6.81
N VAL A 241 -2.87 0.43 -5.64
CA VAL A 241 -3.51 1.75 -5.47
C VAL A 241 -2.81 2.80 -6.33
N ALA A 242 -1.48 2.87 -6.29
CA ALA A 242 -0.71 3.83 -7.08
C ALA A 242 -0.94 3.65 -8.59
N MET A 243 -0.91 2.40 -9.10
CA MET A 243 -1.22 2.09 -10.49
C MET A 243 -2.64 2.53 -10.89
N ALA A 244 -3.63 2.26 -10.04
CA ALA A 244 -5.02 2.65 -10.30
C ALA A 244 -5.18 4.19 -10.30
N VAL A 245 -4.52 4.91 -9.39
CA VAL A 245 -4.55 6.38 -9.36
C VAL A 245 -3.89 6.97 -10.59
N MET A 246 -2.72 6.48 -10.98
CA MET A 246 -1.99 6.91 -12.18
C MET A 246 -2.86 6.73 -13.44
N MET A 247 -3.44 5.55 -13.66
CA MET A 247 -4.29 5.29 -14.83
C MET A 247 -5.54 6.17 -14.84
N ARG A 248 -6.14 6.43 -13.67
CA ARG A 248 -7.25 7.40 -13.56
C ARG A 248 -6.80 8.81 -13.95
N ARG A 249 -5.66 9.28 -13.45
CA ARG A 249 -5.11 10.60 -13.84
C ARG A 249 -4.88 10.67 -15.35
N ALA A 250 -4.24 9.66 -15.93
CA ALA A 250 -4.02 9.59 -17.38
C ALA A 250 -5.33 9.65 -18.16
N SER A 251 -6.37 8.95 -17.71
CA SER A 251 -7.71 9.01 -18.32
C SER A 251 -8.32 10.42 -18.29
N TRP A 252 -8.28 11.09 -17.14
CA TRP A 252 -8.81 12.44 -16.98
C TRP A 252 -8.01 13.49 -17.75
N LEU A 253 -6.68 13.40 -17.70
CA LEU A 253 -5.76 14.28 -18.44
C LEU A 253 -5.91 14.09 -19.95
N HIS A 254 -6.06 12.85 -20.43
CA HIS A 254 -6.33 12.59 -21.84
C HIS A 254 -7.65 13.23 -22.29
N LEU A 255 -8.71 13.11 -21.48
CA LEU A 255 -10.01 13.72 -21.78
C LEU A 255 -9.94 15.26 -21.81
N SER A 256 -9.06 15.87 -21.02
CA SER A 256 -8.85 17.33 -20.97
C SER A 256 -8.12 17.91 -22.18
N SER A 257 -7.47 17.06 -23.00
CA SER A 257 -6.65 17.47 -24.15
C SER A 257 -5.44 18.35 -23.83
N PHE A 258 -4.93 18.30 -22.59
CA PHE A 258 -3.63 18.90 -22.29
C PHE A 258 -2.52 18.24 -23.13
N PRO A 259 -1.45 18.96 -23.49
CA PRO A 259 -0.33 18.34 -24.22
C PRO A 259 0.41 17.31 -23.36
N LYS A 260 1.04 16.33 -24.00
CA LYS A 260 1.63 15.15 -23.34
C LYS A 260 2.63 15.49 -22.25
N GLU A 261 3.40 16.57 -22.42
CA GLU A 261 4.40 17.01 -21.45
C GLU A 261 3.75 17.46 -20.12
N VAL A 262 2.54 18.03 -20.21
CA VAL A 262 1.74 18.40 -19.04
C VAL A 262 1.15 17.15 -18.40
N GLN A 263 0.63 16.23 -19.23
CA GLN A 263 0.03 14.99 -18.75
C GLN A 263 1.03 14.16 -17.94
N SER A 264 2.24 13.93 -18.45
CA SER A 264 3.26 13.15 -17.74
C SER A 264 3.68 13.77 -16.42
N THR A 265 3.77 15.11 -16.36
CA THR A 265 4.15 15.82 -15.14
C THR A 265 3.07 15.70 -14.06
N ASP A 266 1.80 15.81 -14.46
CA ASP A 266 0.67 15.78 -13.52
C ASP A 266 0.27 14.35 -13.11
N GLU A 267 0.56 13.34 -13.95
CA GLU A 267 0.38 11.92 -13.63
C GLU A 267 1.24 11.49 -12.44
N ASP A 268 2.51 11.92 -12.41
CA ASP A 268 3.52 11.50 -11.42
C ASP A 268 3.53 12.32 -10.11
N LEU A 269 2.59 13.25 -9.93
CA LEU A 269 2.50 13.99 -8.67
C LEU A 269 2.17 13.03 -7.49
N PRO A 270 2.53 13.36 -6.24
CA PRO A 270 2.14 12.55 -5.09
C PRO A 270 0.62 12.34 -5.01
N PHE A 271 0.19 11.20 -4.45
CA PHE A 271 -1.20 10.94 -4.14
C PHE A 271 -1.44 11.17 -2.64
N GLU A 272 -2.34 12.10 -2.32
CA GLU A 272 -2.59 12.54 -0.94
C GLU A 272 -3.79 11.83 -0.28
N GLY A 273 -4.54 11.02 -1.04
CA GLY A 273 -5.68 10.24 -0.55
C GLY A 273 -7.05 10.79 -0.99
N PRO A 274 -7.54 11.94 -0.47
CA PRO A 274 -8.93 12.37 -0.66
C PRO A 274 -9.30 12.74 -2.11
N LYS A 275 -8.33 13.19 -2.90
CA LYS A 275 -8.54 13.80 -4.22
C LYS A 275 -7.65 13.13 -5.26
N LEU A 276 -8.15 13.06 -6.49
CA LEU A 276 -7.44 12.37 -7.58
C LEU A 276 -6.16 13.12 -7.96
N PHE A 277 -6.23 14.44 -8.08
CA PHE A 277 -5.10 15.32 -8.37
C PHE A 277 -4.60 15.99 -7.10
N ALA A 278 -3.28 16.18 -7.00
CA ALA A 278 -2.63 16.82 -5.86
C ALA A 278 -3.04 18.30 -5.78
N LYS A 279 -2.90 18.91 -4.59
CA LYS A 279 -3.20 20.34 -4.43
C LYS A 279 -2.37 21.23 -5.37
N LYS A 280 -1.12 20.83 -5.61
CA LYS A 280 -0.16 21.52 -6.50
C LYS A 280 -0.42 21.33 -8.00
N THR A 281 -1.40 20.52 -8.40
CA THR A 281 -1.67 20.29 -9.83
C THR A 281 -2.08 21.59 -10.53
N ASP A 282 -2.89 22.43 -9.88
CA ASP A 282 -3.29 23.71 -10.49
C ASP A 282 -2.09 24.66 -10.64
N ASP A 283 -1.19 24.71 -9.65
CA ASP A 283 0.04 25.50 -9.71
C ASP A 283 0.95 25.05 -10.87
N SER A 284 1.09 23.74 -11.06
CA SER A 284 1.81 23.12 -12.19
C SER A 284 1.20 23.54 -13.53
N LEU A 285 -0.13 23.42 -13.65
CA LEU A 285 -0.87 23.79 -14.86
C LEU A 285 -0.73 25.29 -15.18
N HIS A 286 -0.78 26.16 -14.16
CA HIS A 286 -0.60 27.60 -14.32
C HIS A 286 0.82 27.96 -14.76
N LEU A 287 1.86 27.40 -14.11
CA LEU A 287 3.25 27.63 -14.49
C LEU A 287 3.54 27.19 -15.94
N LEU A 288 2.97 26.05 -16.34
CA LEU A 288 3.09 25.54 -17.72
C LEU A 288 2.34 26.40 -18.73
N LYS A 289 1.22 27.01 -18.34
CA LYS A 289 0.51 27.98 -19.18
C LYS A 289 1.35 29.25 -19.35
N ASP A 290 1.89 29.80 -18.27
CA ASP A 290 2.63 31.07 -18.28
C ASP A 290 3.96 30.95 -19.02
N SER A 291 4.67 29.83 -18.86
CA SER A 291 5.86 29.52 -19.65
C SER A 291 5.55 29.45 -21.16
N ARG A 292 4.41 28.87 -21.57
CA ARG A 292 4.00 28.87 -22.98
C ARG A 292 3.64 30.25 -23.50
N VAL A 293 2.97 31.08 -22.70
CA VAL A 293 2.69 32.48 -23.06
C VAL A 293 4.00 33.24 -23.25
N THR A 294 4.98 33.01 -22.38
CA THR A 294 6.32 33.61 -22.44
C THR A 294 7.11 33.14 -23.66
N LEU A 295 7.11 31.85 -23.99
CA LEU A 295 7.78 31.34 -25.20
C LEU A 295 7.17 31.92 -26.48
N ARG A 296 5.83 32.11 -26.50
CA ARG A 296 5.15 32.77 -27.63
C ARG A 296 5.54 34.24 -27.75
N SER A 297 5.65 34.99 -26.64
CA SER A 297 6.05 36.40 -26.68
C SER A 297 7.51 36.59 -27.13
N LEU A 298 8.37 35.60 -26.88
CA LEU A 298 9.76 35.57 -27.36
C LEU A 298 9.90 35.10 -28.82
N GLY A 299 8.80 34.84 -29.53
CA GLY A 299 8.83 34.39 -30.93
C GLY A 299 9.28 32.93 -31.14
N ILE A 300 9.48 32.17 -30.07
CA ILE A 300 9.91 30.77 -30.11
C ILE A 300 8.66 29.90 -30.31
N SER A 301 8.13 29.88 -31.54
CA SER A 301 7.06 28.94 -31.91
C SER A 301 7.65 27.58 -32.26
N THR A 302 7.16 26.51 -31.62
CA THR A 302 7.44 25.14 -32.07
C THR A 302 6.99 24.95 -33.52
N PRO A 303 7.83 24.35 -34.40
CA PRO A 303 7.51 24.20 -35.82
C PRO A 303 6.20 23.42 -36.00
N LYS A 304 5.29 23.91 -36.87
CA LYS A 304 4.12 23.12 -37.27
C LYS A 304 4.60 21.83 -37.93
N PRO A 305 4.08 20.64 -37.54
CA PRO A 305 4.40 19.41 -38.26
C PRO A 305 3.87 19.54 -39.70
N LYS A 306 4.77 19.35 -40.67
CA LYS A 306 4.40 19.30 -42.09
C LYS A 306 3.47 18.11 -42.29
N LYS A 307 2.25 18.38 -42.75
CA LYS A 307 1.33 17.34 -43.22
C LYS A 307 1.99 16.64 -44.42
N LYS A 308 2.17 15.32 -44.32
CA LYS A 308 2.39 14.43 -45.47
C LYS A 308 1.03 13.94 -45.94
#